data_AF-A0AAU3XUB0-F1
#
_entry.id   AF-A0AAU3XUB0-F1
#
_cell.length_a   1.000
_cell.length_b   1.000
_cell.length_c   1.000
_cell.angle_alpha   90.00
_cell.angle_beta   90.00
_cell.angle_gamma   90.00
#
_symmetry.space_group_name_H-M   'P 1'
#
loop_
_entity.id
_entity.type
_entity.pdbx_description
1 polymer ?
#
loop_
_entity_poly.entity_id
_entity_poly.type
_entity_poly.pdbx_seq_one_letter_code
_entity_poly.pdbx_strand_id
1 'polypeptide(L)'
;MAARTGKEFLDRLSQSRPTVHIQGETLTGGIQEHPAFRNVVRTYAELYDLQHSDEHKDVLTYASPTSGEPVGTSFLTPRTPDDLVKRRKAFKVWADHGNGMLGRTGDYMNSSLMALASAADWFAQANPAFGENIRRYYEKAREEDLLCTHTLIPPQVNRAVAGTQQAGGKLAARIVKEDDNGVVIRGARMLATIAPFADEMLVFPSTVLRGTPEDKPYSYAFAIPNDTPGLRYIAREPLDYDRPRHDHPLASRFEESDCVVVFDDVHVPFERCFALGDAELCNGFYSQTSSVVHMTHQVVTRTTAKTEYILGLVTLLTEAIGIEQFQHVQEDIAEIITTLETLRAFLRAAEADAEVNEYGVLTPAWAPLNAARNLYPKLYQRFPQILRKLGASGLMATPTELDITGPAAADIEAYLQSATLTGAERVKLFRLVWDTCISAFSSRQALYEYYFFGDPVRMAGAYVKSYDREPYKAKVQDFLNQRSLERS
;
A
#
# COMPACT_ATOMS: atom_id res chain seq x y z
N MET A 1 13.53 -15.35 -14.47
CA MET A 1 12.85 -14.45 -15.43
C MET A 1 13.05 -13.05 -14.94
N ALA A 2 13.84 -12.26 -15.67
CA ALA A 2 14.08 -10.84 -15.39
C ALA A 2 12.75 -10.03 -15.32
N ALA A 3 12.82 -8.69 -15.30
CA ALA A 3 11.63 -7.83 -15.25
C ALA A 3 10.52 -8.32 -16.21
N ARG A 4 9.38 -8.75 -15.67
CA ARG A 4 8.31 -9.41 -16.45
C ARG A 4 7.60 -8.40 -17.34
N THR A 5 7.13 -8.86 -18.49
CA THR A 5 6.13 -8.17 -19.30
C THR A 5 4.73 -8.39 -18.74
N GLY A 6 3.77 -7.57 -19.13
CA GLY A 6 2.35 -7.73 -18.77
C GLY A 6 1.80 -9.08 -19.24
N LYS A 7 2.22 -9.55 -20.42
CA LYS A 7 1.86 -10.89 -20.91
C LYS A 7 2.38 -12.00 -20.01
N GLU A 8 3.65 -11.96 -19.61
CA GLU A 8 4.22 -12.99 -18.72
C GLU A 8 3.57 -12.97 -17.33
N PHE A 9 3.18 -11.80 -16.82
CA PHE A 9 2.37 -11.68 -15.61
C PHE A 9 1.01 -12.39 -15.76
N LEU A 10 0.27 -12.14 -16.85
CA LEU A 10 -1.03 -12.78 -17.12
C LEU A 10 -0.89 -14.29 -17.34
N ASP A 11 0.13 -14.72 -18.09
CA ASP A 11 0.39 -16.13 -18.38
C ASP A 11 0.66 -16.90 -17.08
N ARG A 12 1.48 -16.33 -16.16
CA ARG A 12 1.72 -16.94 -14.85
C ARG A 12 0.46 -16.98 -13.99
N LEU A 13 -0.31 -15.89 -13.94
CA LEU A 13 -1.56 -15.86 -13.18
C LEU A 13 -2.56 -16.92 -13.70
N SER A 14 -2.61 -17.14 -15.01
CA SER A 14 -3.47 -18.17 -15.62
C SER A 14 -3.10 -19.61 -15.20
N GLN A 15 -1.84 -19.84 -14.82
CA GLN A 15 -1.32 -21.12 -14.36
C GLN A 15 -1.51 -21.33 -12.85
N SER A 16 -1.64 -20.25 -12.08
CA SER A 16 -1.91 -20.31 -10.64
C SER A 16 -3.28 -20.92 -10.32
N ARG A 17 -3.40 -21.54 -9.14
CA ARG A 17 -4.67 -22.15 -8.68
C ARG A 17 -5.10 -21.68 -7.28
N PRO A 18 -5.21 -20.36 -7.02
CA PRO A 18 -5.62 -19.87 -5.71
C PRO A 18 -7.07 -20.25 -5.42
N THR A 19 -7.38 -20.61 -4.17
CA THR A 19 -8.76 -20.84 -3.74
C THR A 19 -9.36 -19.53 -3.23
N VAL A 20 -10.29 -18.95 -3.99
CA VAL A 20 -10.93 -17.66 -3.66
C VAL A 20 -12.44 -17.85 -3.56
N HIS A 21 -13.01 -17.57 -2.38
CA HIS A 21 -14.44 -17.48 -2.18
C HIS A 21 -14.91 -16.05 -2.43
N ILE A 22 -15.87 -15.88 -3.34
CA ILE A 22 -16.40 -14.56 -3.71
C ILE A 22 -17.86 -14.69 -4.12
N GLN A 23 -18.74 -13.83 -3.59
CA GLN A 23 -20.18 -13.78 -3.92
C GLN A 23 -20.90 -15.16 -3.87
N GLY A 24 -20.49 -16.04 -2.96
CA GLY A 24 -21.08 -17.39 -2.81
C GLY A 24 -20.47 -18.46 -3.72
N GLU A 25 -19.54 -18.08 -4.59
CA GLU A 25 -18.81 -18.97 -5.49
C GLU A 25 -17.40 -19.28 -4.96
N THR A 26 -16.79 -20.34 -5.49
CA THR A 26 -15.39 -20.69 -5.23
C THR A 26 -14.63 -20.76 -6.55
N LEU A 27 -13.67 -19.86 -6.72
CA LEU A 27 -12.74 -19.84 -7.84
C LEU A 27 -11.48 -20.61 -7.44
N THR A 28 -10.99 -21.45 -8.36
CA THR A 28 -9.71 -22.19 -8.21
C THR A 28 -8.75 -21.89 -9.37
N GLY A 29 -9.05 -20.88 -10.18
CA GLY A 29 -8.33 -20.46 -11.38
C GLY A 29 -9.17 -19.46 -12.18
N GLY A 30 -8.61 -18.92 -13.28
CA GLY A 30 -9.33 -17.95 -14.15
C GLY A 30 -9.54 -16.58 -13.51
N ILE A 31 -8.74 -16.23 -12.50
CA ILE A 31 -8.82 -14.94 -11.79
C ILE A 31 -8.71 -13.76 -12.76
N GLN A 32 -7.80 -13.86 -13.74
CA GLN A 32 -7.54 -12.81 -14.73
C GLN A 32 -8.72 -12.52 -15.66
N GLU A 33 -9.68 -13.45 -15.79
CA GLU A 33 -10.88 -13.29 -16.64
C GLU A 33 -12.14 -12.94 -15.84
N HIS A 34 -12.12 -13.20 -14.53
CA HIS A 34 -13.30 -13.00 -13.69
C HIS A 34 -13.65 -11.49 -13.60
N PRO A 35 -14.94 -11.10 -13.78
CA PRO A 35 -15.35 -9.68 -13.83
C PRO A 35 -14.88 -8.84 -12.64
N ALA A 36 -14.83 -9.43 -11.44
CA ALA A 36 -14.37 -8.74 -10.23
C ALA A 36 -12.87 -8.36 -10.23
N PHE A 37 -12.04 -8.97 -11.08
CA PHE A 37 -10.58 -8.80 -11.03
C PHE A 37 -9.95 -8.44 -12.38
N ARG A 38 -10.58 -8.81 -13.50
CA ARG A 38 -9.97 -8.70 -14.83
C ARG A 38 -9.44 -7.30 -15.17
N ASN A 39 -10.12 -6.25 -14.74
CA ASN A 39 -9.72 -4.89 -15.05
C ASN A 39 -8.51 -4.44 -14.24
N VAL A 40 -8.48 -4.70 -12.92
CA VAL A 40 -7.29 -4.41 -12.11
C VAL A 40 -6.11 -5.27 -12.51
N VAL A 41 -6.34 -6.55 -12.86
CA VAL A 41 -5.30 -7.44 -13.35
C VAL A 41 -4.69 -6.91 -14.66
N ARG A 42 -5.51 -6.39 -15.58
CA ARG A 42 -5.02 -5.70 -16.79
C ARG A 42 -4.20 -4.46 -16.46
N THR A 43 -4.65 -3.64 -15.50
CA THR A 43 -3.85 -2.50 -15.05
C THR A 43 -2.51 -2.92 -14.44
N TYR A 44 -2.46 -4.02 -13.69
CA TYR A 44 -1.19 -4.56 -13.21
C TYR A 44 -0.31 -5.05 -14.36
N ALA A 45 -0.87 -5.72 -15.37
CA ALA A 45 -0.14 -6.10 -16.58
C ALA A 45 0.47 -4.87 -17.28
N GLU A 46 -0.27 -3.77 -17.38
CA GLU A 46 0.23 -2.49 -17.92
C GLU A 46 1.45 -1.99 -17.12
N LEU A 47 1.45 -2.09 -15.77
CA LEU A 47 2.60 -1.70 -14.93
C LEU A 47 3.87 -2.51 -15.24
N TYR A 48 3.72 -3.81 -15.49
CA TYR A 48 4.82 -4.67 -15.93
C TYR A 48 5.33 -4.26 -17.32
N ASP A 49 4.43 -3.94 -18.27
CA ASP A 49 4.81 -3.44 -19.60
C ASP A 49 5.56 -2.11 -19.54
N LEU A 50 5.28 -1.22 -18.58
CA LEU A 50 6.05 0.03 -18.41
C LEU A 50 7.54 -0.23 -18.18
N GLN A 51 7.93 -1.36 -17.58
CA GLN A 51 9.34 -1.71 -17.37
C GLN A 51 10.10 -1.90 -18.69
N HIS A 52 9.38 -2.15 -19.78
CA HIS A 52 9.92 -2.39 -21.12
C HIS A 52 9.71 -1.19 -22.06
N SER A 53 9.09 -0.11 -21.59
CA SER A 53 8.86 1.08 -22.42
C SER A 53 10.15 1.87 -22.61
N ASP A 54 10.35 2.45 -23.80
CA ASP A 54 11.52 3.28 -24.07
C ASP A 54 11.60 4.51 -23.16
N GLU A 55 10.45 5.01 -22.71
CA GLU A 55 10.37 6.18 -21.83
C GLU A 55 10.78 5.87 -20.38
N HIS A 56 10.51 4.65 -19.90
CA HIS A 56 10.63 4.35 -18.46
C HIS A 56 11.60 3.22 -18.11
N LYS A 57 12.06 2.41 -19.06
CA LYS A 57 12.95 1.26 -18.77
C LYS A 57 14.17 1.63 -17.92
N ASP A 58 14.81 2.76 -18.19
CA ASP A 58 16.03 3.19 -17.47
C ASP A 58 15.77 3.57 -16.01
N VAL A 59 14.57 4.07 -15.71
CA VAL A 59 14.17 4.42 -14.34
C VAL A 59 13.53 3.23 -13.62
N LEU A 60 12.74 2.42 -14.33
CA LEU A 60 12.02 1.27 -13.77
C LEU A 60 12.87 0.02 -13.63
N THR A 61 14.01 -0.08 -14.30
CA THR A 61 14.90 -1.24 -14.20
C THR A 61 16.35 -0.87 -13.90
N TYR A 62 17.11 -1.87 -13.44
CA TYR A 62 18.57 -1.84 -13.33
C TYR A 62 19.14 -3.24 -13.60
N ALA A 63 20.43 -3.34 -13.92
CA ALA A 63 21.06 -4.64 -14.14
C ALA A 63 21.10 -5.46 -12.85
N SER A 64 20.59 -6.69 -12.89
CA SER A 64 20.66 -7.62 -11.77
C SER A 64 22.12 -7.87 -11.36
N PRO A 65 22.42 -7.86 -10.05
CA PRO A 65 23.76 -8.21 -9.58
C PRO A 65 24.11 -9.69 -9.74
N THR A 66 23.15 -10.58 -10.01
CA THR A 66 23.40 -12.02 -10.15
C THR A 66 23.29 -12.52 -11.58
N SER A 67 22.33 -12.02 -12.36
CA SER A 67 22.13 -12.45 -13.77
C SER A 67 22.64 -11.43 -14.80
N GLY A 68 22.80 -10.15 -14.43
CA GLY A 68 23.07 -9.05 -15.36
C GLY A 68 21.85 -8.58 -16.17
N GLU A 69 20.76 -9.35 -16.16
CA GLU A 69 19.50 -9.02 -16.84
C GLU A 69 18.76 -7.86 -16.13
N PRO A 70 17.92 -7.08 -16.84
CA PRO A 70 17.16 -5.99 -16.22
C PRO A 70 16.15 -6.48 -15.18
N VAL A 71 16.20 -5.97 -13.96
CA VAL A 71 15.25 -6.25 -12.88
C VAL A 71 14.66 -4.96 -12.31
N GLY A 72 13.47 -5.03 -11.71
CA GLY A 72 12.75 -3.84 -11.25
C GLY A 72 13.52 -3.01 -10.22
N THR A 73 13.64 -1.70 -10.45
CA THR A 73 14.30 -0.71 -9.57
C THR A 73 13.73 -0.71 -8.15
N SER A 74 12.48 -1.14 -7.96
CA SER A 74 11.89 -1.29 -6.62
C SER A 74 12.66 -2.27 -5.72
N PHE A 75 13.40 -3.23 -6.31
CA PHE A 75 14.31 -4.13 -5.61
C PHE A 75 15.70 -3.54 -5.35
N LEU A 76 16.11 -2.45 -6.01
CA LEU A 76 17.47 -1.88 -5.94
C LEU A 76 17.89 -1.52 -4.51
N THR A 77 18.88 -2.19 -3.91
CA THR A 77 19.42 -1.78 -2.60
C THR A 77 20.18 -0.46 -2.72
N PRO A 78 19.70 0.66 -2.13
CA PRO A 78 20.33 1.96 -2.30
C PRO A 78 21.68 2.03 -1.58
N ARG A 79 22.71 2.52 -2.28
CA ARG A 79 24.05 2.79 -1.74
C ARG A 79 24.46 4.25 -1.93
N THR A 80 23.77 4.98 -2.81
CA THR A 80 24.01 6.38 -3.12
C THR A 80 22.72 7.21 -3.04
N PRO A 81 22.80 8.54 -2.85
CA PRO A 81 21.63 9.40 -2.92
C PRO A 81 20.86 9.29 -4.24
N ASP A 82 21.57 9.07 -5.35
CA ASP A 82 20.97 8.88 -6.67
C ASP A 82 20.14 7.59 -6.75
N ASP A 83 20.52 6.53 -6.03
CA ASP A 83 19.70 5.31 -5.95
C ASP A 83 18.37 5.58 -5.26
N LEU A 84 18.35 6.38 -4.19
CA LEU A 84 17.11 6.77 -3.50
C LEU A 84 16.22 7.60 -4.42
N VAL A 85 16.80 8.56 -5.15
CA VAL A 85 16.08 9.36 -6.14
C VAL A 85 15.54 8.48 -7.27
N LYS A 86 16.34 7.51 -7.77
CA LYS A 86 15.92 6.57 -8.81
C LYS A 86 14.75 5.71 -8.33
N ARG A 87 14.80 5.17 -7.11
CA ARG A 87 13.69 4.45 -6.48
C ARG A 87 12.44 5.31 -6.38
N ARG A 88 12.54 6.54 -5.87
CA ARG A 88 11.38 7.47 -5.81
C ARG A 88 10.77 7.70 -7.19
N LYS A 89 11.59 7.96 -8.21
CA LYS A 89 11.10 8.16 -9.59
C LYS A 89 10.42 6.90 -10.13
N ALA A 90 10.96 5.71 -9.86
CA ALA A 90 10.33 4.45 -10.24
C ALA A 90 8.97 4.25 -9.57
N PHE A 91 8.87 4.49 -8.25
CA PHE A 91 7.59 4.45 -7.53
C PHE A 91 6.59 5.46 -8.09
N LYS A 92 7.07 6.66 -8.47
CA LYS A 92 6.23 7.72 -9.04
C LYS A 92 5.61 7.30 -10.38
N VAL A 93 6.38 6.67 -11.27
CA VAL A 93 5.88 6.16 -12.56
C VAL A 93 4.69 5.21 -12.36
N TRP A 94 4.84 4.22 -11.47
CA TRP A 94 3.75 3.28 -11.18
C TRP A 94 2.57 3.93 -10.46
N ALA A 95 2.84 4.84 -9.51
CA ALA A 95 1.80 5.56 -8.81
C ALA A 95 0.98 6.44 -9.76
N ASP A 96 1.61 7.13 -10.71
CA ASP A 96 0.94 8.01 -11.66
C ASP A 96 0.03 7.25 -12.62
N HIS A 97 0.44 6.06 -13.06
CA HIS A 97 -0.39 5.19 -13.90
C HIS A 97 -1.75 4.89 -13.25
N GLY A 98 -1.77 4.72 -11.93
CA GLY A 98 -2.97 4.48 -11.13
C GLY A 98 -3.57 5.72 -10.45
N ASN A 99 -3.11 6.94 -10.75
CA ASN A 99 -3.49 8.17 -10.02
C ASN A 99 -3.30 8.06 -8.48
N GLY A 100 -2.32 7.28 -8.06
CA GLY A 100 -2.03 6.91 -6.67
C GLY A 100 -3.09 6.02 -6.00
N MET A 101 -4.12 5.56 -6.74
CA MET A 101 -5.24 4.76 -6.21
C MET A 101 -4.86 3.32 -5.90
N LEU A 102 -3.86 2.79 -6.60
CA LEU A 102 -3.29 1.47 -6.34
C LEU A 102 -2.30 1.58 -5.19
N GLY A 103 -2.58 0.86 -4.10
CA GLY A 103 -1.79 0.97 -2.88
C GLY A 103 -0.94 -0.27 -2.58
N ARG A 104 -1.06 -1.32 -3.40
CA ARG A 104 -0.42 -2.63 -3.20
C ARG A 104 0.28 -3.14 -4.45
N THR A 105 0.68 -2.22 -5.34
CA THR A 105 1.57 -2.53 -6.45
C THR A 105 2.87 -3.17 -5.94
N GLY A 106 3.51 -3.98 -6.79
CA GLY A 106 4.66 -4.82 -6.39
C GLY A 106 5.80 -4.04 -5.73
N ASP A 107 6.03 -2.79 -6.14
CA ASP A 107 7.07 -1.91 -5.61
C ASP A 107 6.95 -1.65 -4.09
N TYR A 108 5.75 -1.76 -3.51
CA TYR A 108 5.54 -1.67 -2.07
C TYR A 108 6.21 -2.85 -1.33
N MET A 109 5.91 -4.09 -1.71
CA MET A 109 6.48 -5.26 -1.04
C MET A 109 7.94 -5.50 -1.44
N ASN A 110 8.33 -5.16 -2.66
CA ASN A 110 9.73 -5.21 -3.10
C ASN A 110 10.62 -4.32 -2.22
N SER A 111 10.11 -3.14 -1.82
CA SER A 111 10.81 -2.23 -0.90
C SER A 111 11.00 -2.82 0.49
N SER A 112 10.00 -3.54 1.00
CA SER A 112 10.09 -4.26 2.28
C SER A 112 11.10 -5.41 2.18
N LEU A 113 10.97 -6.28 1.18
CA LEU A 113 11.83 -7.45 0.99
C LEU A 113 13.30 -7.05 0.80
N MET A 114 13.57 -5.98 0.05
CA MET A 114 14.93 -5.43 -0.11
C MET A 114 15.56 -5.09 1.25
N ALA A 115 14.83 -4.38 2.10
CA ALA A 115 15.33 -3.99 3.42
C ALA A 115 15.50 -5.21 4.34
N LEU A 116 14.54 -6.14 4.35
CA LEU A 116 14.61 -7.37 5.14
C LEU A 116 15.80 -8.25 4.73
N ALA A 117 16.02 -8.44 3.42
CA ALA A 117 17.15 -9.22 2.92
C ALA A 117 18.51 -8.55 3.18
N SER A 118 18.54 -7.21 3.15
CA SER A 118 19.74 -6.47 3.53
C SER A 118 20.06 -6.65 5.03
N ALA A 119 19.03 -6.76 5.86
CA ALA A 119 19.13 -7.04 7.29
C ALA A 119 19.19 -8.53 7.63
N ALA A 120 19.68 -9.40 6.75
CA ALA A 120 19.69 -10.85 6.96
C ALA A 120 20.43 -11.32 8.23
N ASP A 121 21.44 -10.59 8.69
CA ASP A 121 22.14 -10.90 9.93
C ASP A 121 21.24 -10.70 11.17
N TRP A 122 20.25 -9.81 11.07
CA TRP A 122 19.25 -9.63 12.12
C TRP A 122 18.40 -10.91 12.29
N PHE A 123 18.03 -11.55 11.19
CA PHE A 123 17.29 -12.83 11.20
C PHE A 123 18.16 -14.00 11.68
N ALA A 124 19.45 -13.97 11.37
CA ALA A 124 20.41 -15.00 11.76
C ALA A 124 20.58 -15.13 13.29
N GLN A 125 20.20 -14.09 14.06
CA GLN A 125 20.21 -14.12 15.53
C GLN A 125 19.32 -15.20 16.13
N ALA A 126 18.15 -15.48 15.52
CA ALA A 126 17.28 -16.58 15.96
C ALA A 126 17.71 -17.92 15.38
N ASN A 127 18.06 -17.95 14.08
CA ASN A 127 18.59 -19.12 13.42
C ASN A 127 19.40 -18.68 12.19
N PRO A 128 20.68 -19.08 12.05
CA PRO A 128 21.50 -18.71 10.88
C PRO A 128 20.84 -19.02 9.53
N ALA A 129 20.04 -20.09 9.44
CA ALA A 129 19.33 -20.45 8.22
C ALA A 129 18.30 -19.38 7.80
N PHE A 130 17.70 -18.64 8.73
CA PHE A 130 16.70 -17.62 8.43
C PHE A 130 17.29 -16.42 7.69
N GLY A 131 18.53 -16.02 8.02
CA GLY A 131 19.25 -14.99 7.27
C GLY A 131 19.47 -15.41 5.81
N GLU A 132 19.85 -16.67 5.59
CA GLU A 132 20.02 -17.21 4.23
C GLU A 132 18.69 -17.38 3.49
N ASN A 133 17.61 -17.77 4.20
CA ASN A 133 16.28 -17.89 3.63
C ASN A 133 15.77 -16.55 3.08
N ILE A 134 15.88 -15.46 3.85
CA ILE A 134 15.40 -14.16 3.38
C ILE A 134 16.23 -13.62 2.21
N ARG A 135 17.56 -13.85 2.20
CA ARG A 135 18.43 -13.51 1.05
C ARG A 135 18.00 -14.25 -0.21
N ARG A 136 17.87 -15.58 -0.13
CA ARG A 136 17.44 -16.42 -1.26
C ARG A 136 16.04 -16.04 -1.75
N TYR A 137 15.12 -15.76 -0.83
CA TYR A 137 13.76 -15.39 -1.20
C TYR A 137 13.70 -14.03 -1.89
N TYR A 138 14.45 -13.02 -1.41
CA TYR A 138 14.55 -11.74 -2.10
C TYR A 138 15.17 -11.87 -3.48
N GLU A 139 16.23 -12.66 -3.63
CA GLU A 139 16.81 -12.95 -4.94
C GLU A 139 15.77 -13.60 -5.86
N LYS A 140 15.05 -14.63 -5.40
CA LYS A 140 13.96 -15.24 -6.15
C LYS A 140 12.90 -14.20 -6.57
N ALA A 141 12.43 -13.38 -5.63
CA ALA A 141 11.41 -12.38 -5.90
C ALA A 141 11.87 -11.35 -6.95
N ARG A 142 13.14 -10.94 -6.91
CA ARG A 142 13.75 -10.03 -7.88
C ARG A 142 13.94 -10.69 -9.25
N GLU A 143 14.52 -11.89 -9.27
CA GLU A 143 14.86 -12.65 -10.49
C GLU A 143 13.67 -13.38 -11.12
N GLU A 144 12.47 -13.31 -10.53
CA GLU A 144 11.21 -13.75 -11.13
C GLU A 144 10.17 -12.60 -11.19
N ASP A 145 10.56 -11.39 -10.75
CA ASP A 145 9.76 -10.17 -10.65
C ASP A 145 8.38 -10.41 -10.01
N LEU A 146 8.35 -11.14 -8.88
CA LEU A 146 7.12 -11.68 -8.27
C LEU A 146 6.22 -10.58 -7.68
N LEU A 147 4.90 -10.71 -7.91
CA LEU A 147 3.91 -9.88 -7.23
C LEU A 147 3.61 -10.49 -5.85
N CYS A 148 4.10 -9.87 -4.80
CA CYS A 148 3.82 -10.30 -3.43
C CYS A 148 2.65 -9.51 -2.83
N THR A 149 1.69 -10.22 -2.23
CA THR A 149 0.82 -9.62 -1.20
C THR A 149 1.36 -9.92 0.20
N HIS A 150 0.76 -9.34 1.22
CA HIS A 150 1.10 -9.62 2.60
C HIS A 150 -0.12 -9.62 3.51
N THR A 151 -0.01 -10.33 4.63
CA THR A 151 -1.01 -10.32 5.70
C THR A 151 -0.34 -10.27 7.07
N LEU A 152 -0.93 -9.49 7.98
CA LEU A 152 -0.35 -9.25 9.31
C LEU A 152 -1.37 -9.06 10.44
N ILE A 153 -2.62 -8.70 10.15
CA ILE A 153 -3.60 -8.37 11.20
C ILE A 153 -4.42 -9.62 11.56
N PRO A 154 -4.57 -9.97 12.85
CA PRO A 154 -5.46 -11.05 13.26
C PRO A 154 -6.94 -10.66 13.03
N PRO A 155 -7.87 -11.63 12.89
CA PRO A 155 -9.29 -11.33 12.75
C PRO A 155 -9.83 -10.50 13.92
N GLN A 156 -10.71 -9.55 13.62
CA GLN A 156 -11.40 -8.76 14.64
C GLN A 156 -12.64 -9.53 15.15
N VAL A 157 -12.59 -10.06 16.37
CA VAL A 157 -13.74 -10.75 16.99
C VAL A 157 -14.15 -10.11 18.31
N ASN A 158 -13.36 -10.22 19.38
CA ASN A 158 -13.68 -9.58 20.66
C ASN A 158 -12.49 -8.81 21.22
N ARG A 159 -12.49 -7.49 21.00
CA ARG A 159 -11.40 -6.60 21.48
C ARG A 159 -11.30 -6.49 23.00
N ALA A 160 -12.30 -6.95 23.77
CA ALA A 160 -12.26 -6.97 25.22
C ALA A 160 -11.42 -8.14 25.79
N VAL A 161 -11.01 -9.08 24.94
CA VAL A 161 -10.32 -10.31 25.33
C VAL A 161 -9.01 -10.42 24.52
N ALA A 162 -7.94 -10.88 25.16
CA ALA A 162 -6.65 -11.05 24.49
C ALA A 162 -6.78 -11.96 23.26
N GLY A 163 -6.03 -11.67 22.18
CA GLY A 163 -6.15 -12.43 20.92
C GLY A 163 -5.93 -13.94 21.11
N THR A 164 -5.04 -14.31 22.01
CA THR A 164 -4.73 -15.69 22.42
C THR A 164 -5.86 -16.40 23.16
N GLN A 165 -6.82 -15.66 23.71
CA GLN A 165 -7.98 -16.18 24.44
C GLN A 165 -9.23 -16.26 23.54
N GLN A 166 -9.25 -15.57 22.40
CA GLN A 166 -10.41 -15.57 21.50
C GLN A 166 -10.61 -16.93 20.83
N ALA A 167 -11.83 -17.49 20.96
CA ALA A 167 -12.19 -18.83 20.48
C ALA A 167 -11.23 -19.95 20.96
N GLY A 168 -10.72 -19.85 22.19
CA GLY A 168 -9.70 -20.78 22.72
C GLY A 168 -8.37 -20.69 21.96
N GLY A 169 -8.03 -19.50 21.47
CA GLY A 169 -6.84 -19.18 20.69
C GLY A 169 -6.88 -19.64 19.24
N LYS A 170 -7.95 -20.31 18.79
CA LYS A 170 -8.01 -20.97 17.46
C LYS A 170 -8.31 -20.00 16.30
N LEU A 171 -8.64 -18.76 16.62
CA LEU A 171 -9.07 -17.77 15.63
C LEU A 171 -7.90 -17.22 14.80
N ALA A 172 -6.90 -16.65 15.47
CA ALA A 172 -5.74 -16.08 14.80
C ALA A 172 -4.84 -17.19 14.26
N ALA A 173 -4.29 -16.99 13.07
CA ALA A 173 -3.32 -17.90 12.48
C ALA A 173 -2.14 -18.12 13.43
N ARG A 174 -1.77 -19.40 13.62
CA ARG A 174 -0.70 -19.84 14.52
C ARG A 174 -0.05 -21.12 14.04
N ILE A 175 1.16 -21.39 14.53
CA ILE A 175 1.81 -22.68 14.41
C ILE A 175 1.05 -23.70 15.27
N VAL A 176 0.55 -24.77 14.65
CA VAL A 176 -0.15 -25.87 15.35
C VAL A 176 0.64 -27.16 15.40
N LYS A 177 1.64 -27.31 14.53
CA LYS A 177 2.54 -28.45 14.47
C LYS A 177 3.87 -27.99 13.86
N GLU A 178 4.94 -28.63 14.27
CA GLU A 178 6.24 -28.60 13.64
C GLU A 178 6.63 -30.04 13.31
N ASP A 179 7.18 -30.27 12.11
CA ASP A 179 7.75 -31.54 11.69
C ASP A 179 9.13 -31.34 11.07
N ASP A 180 9.77 -32.43 10.65
CA ASP A 180 11.16 -32.39 10.16
C ASP A 180 11.35 -31.51 8.91
N ASN A 181 10.26 -31.16 8.21
CA ASN A 181 10.32 -30.42 6.96
C ASN A 181 9.72 -29.00 7.07
N GLY A 182 9.11 -28.62 8.19
CA GLY A 182 8.54 -27.29 8.35
C GLY A 182 7.53 -27.14 9.49
N VAL A 183 6.70 -26.11 9.36
CA VAL A 183 5.62 -25.80 10.31
C VAL A 183 4.26 -25.86 9.65
N VAL A 184 3.23 -26.21 10.43
CA VAL A 184 1.83 -26.19 9.97
C VAL A 184 1.12 -25.00 10.60
N ILE A 185 0.51 -24.18 9.75
CA ILE A 185 -0.23 -22.97 10.13
C ILE A 185 -1.72 -23.23 10.05
N ARG A 186 -2.45 -22.87 11.12
CA ARG A 186 -3.91 -22.93 11.15
C ARG A 186 -4.51 -21.66 11.76
N GLY A 187 -5.61 -21.20 11.19
CA GLY A 187 -6.38 -20.04 11.65
C GLY A 187 -6.58 -19.02 10.54
N ALA A 188 -6.83 -17.76 10.88
CA ALA A 188 -7.05 -16.72 9.89
C ALA A 188 -6.25 -15.44 10.14
N ARG A 189 -6.10 -14.64 9.09
CA ARG A 189 -5.66 -13.25 9.12
C ARG A 189 -6.69 -12.40 8.39
N MET A 190 -6.90 -11.18 8.88
CA MET A 190 -8.06 -10.36 8.50
C MET A 190 -7.98 -9.81 7.08
N LEU A 191 -6.77 -9.52 6.59
CA LEU A 191 -6.61 -8.71 5.40
C LEU A 191 -5.36 -9.07 4.62
N ALA A 192 -5.56 -9.40 3.34
CA ALA A 192 -4.56 -9.42 2.29
C ALA A 192 -5.19 -8.80 1.04
N THR A 193 -4.85 -7.53 0.82
CA THR A 193 -5.26 -6.81 -0.39
C THR A 193 -4.53 -7.39 -1.60
N ILE A 194 -5.17 -7.47 -2.76
CA ILE A 194 -4.68 -8.12 -4.01
C ILE A 194 -4.40 -9.62 -3.94
N ALA A 195 -4.73 -10.29 -2.83
CA ALA A 195 -4.47 -11.72 -2.67
C ALA A 195 -4.97 -12.60 -3.83
N PRO A 196 -6.14 -12.37 -4.47
CA PRO A 196 -6.59 -13.25 -5.54
C PRO A 196 -5.63 -13.37 -6.73
N PHE A 197 -4.82 -12.34 -6.99
CA PHE A 197 -3.96 -12.26 -8.19
C PHE A 197 -2.47 -12.02 -7.89
N ALA A 198 -2.05 -12.23 -6.64
CA ALA A 198 -0.63 -12.23 -6.26
C ALA A 198 0.03 -13.59 -6.54
N ASP A 199 1.34 -13.58 -6.78
CA ASP A 199 2.16 -14.79 -6.95
C ASP A 199 2.47 -15.47 -5.60
N GLU A 200 2.81 -14.66 -4.58
CA GLU A 200 3.25 -15.15 -3.28
C GLU A 200 2.57 -14.36 -2.14
N MET A 201 2.32 -15.06 -1.03
CA MET A 201 1.78 -14.52 0.21
C MET A 201 2.90 -14.37 1.25
N LEU A 202 3.15 -13.14 1.66
CA LEU A 202 4.04 -12.81 2.77
C LEU A 202 3.26 -12.77 4.08
N VAL A 203 3.55 -13.68 5.00
CA VAL A 203 2.89 -13.69 6.31
C VAL A 203 3.85 -13.11 7.33
N PHE A 204 3.60 -11.86 7.72
CA PHE A 204 4.51 -11.08 8.56
C PHE A 204 3.91 -10.74 9.93
N PRO A 205 4.76 -10.42 10.93
CA PRO A 205 4.32 -9.87 12.20
C PRO A 205 3.53 -8.57 12.03
N SER A 206 2.82 -8.13 13.07
CA SER A 206 2.11 -6.85 13.03
C SER A 206 3.09 -5.67 13.07
N THR A 207 2.77 -4.60 12.33
CA THR A 207 3.51 -3.32 12.40
C THR A 207 3.25 -2.56 13.71
N VAL A 208 2.17 -2.87 14.43
CA VAL A 208 1.71 -2.10 15.61
C VAL A 208 1.47 -2.95 16.85
N LEU A 209 1.05 -4.20 16.70
CA LEU A 209 0.82 -5.10 17.83
C LEU A 209 2.15 -5.67 18.28
N ARG A 210 2.43 -5.55 19.57
CA ARG A 210 3.60 -6.16 20.20
C ARG A 210 3.20 -7.51 20.80
N GLY A 211 3.94 -8.56 20.49
CA GLY A 211 3.79 -9.87 21.12
C GLY A 211 4.55 -9.96 22.43
N THR A 212 4.11 -10.86 23.31
CA THR A 212 4.82 -11.27 24.53
C THR A 212 5.36 -12.70 24.36
N PRO A 213 6.23 -13.20 25.25
CA PRO A 213 6.74 -14.57 25.16
C PRO A 213 5.64 -15.65 25.11
N GLU A 214 4.47 -15.41 25.72
CA GLU A 214 3.30 -16.28 25.68
C GLU A 214 2.68 -16.39 24.27
N ASP A 215 2.99 -15.45 23.37
CA ASP A 215 2.52 -15.41 21.99
C ASP A 215 3.42 -16.21 21.03
N LYS A 216 4.29 -17.09 21.54
CA LYS A 216 5.23 -17.91 20.75
C LYS A 216 4.60 -18.56 19.50
N PRO A 217 3.43 -19.23 19.56
CA PRO A 217 2.82 -19.83 18.37
C PRO A 217 2.33 -18.82 17.32
N TYR A 218 2.17 -17.55 17.69
CA TYR A 218 1.72 -16.45 16.84
C TYR A 218 2.88 -15.60 16.29
N SER A 219 4.10 -15.89 16.74
CA SER A 219 5.31 -15.11 16.46
C SER A 219 6.10 -15.80 15.36
N TYR A 220 5.83 -15.43 14.11
CA TYR A 220 6.46 -16.04 12.95
C TYR A 220 6.45 -15.09 11.75
N ALA A 221 7.35 -15.35 10.81
CA ALA A 221 7.42 -14.69 9.50
C ALA A 221 7.82 -15.71 8.43
N PHE A 222 7.09 -15.77 7.31
CA PHE A 222 7.41 -16.65 6.18
C PHE A 222 6.79 -16.16 4.86
N ALA A 223 7.15 -16.81 3.76
CA ALA A 223 6.55 -16.58 2.44
C ALA A 223 6.12 -17.89 1.76
N ILE A 224 4.93 -17.94 1.16
CA ILE A 224 4.45 -19.13 0.45
C ILE A 224 3.77 -18.79 -0.88
N PRO A 225 3.76 -19.70 -1.87
CA PRO A 225 2.94 -19.56 -3.07
C PRO A 225 1.48 -19.29 -2.71
N ASN A 226 0.85 -18.41 -3.48
CA ASN A 226 -0.49 -17.93 -3.18
C ASN A 226 -1.59 -19.02 -3.37
N ASP A 227 -1.25 -20.14 -4.01
CA ASP A 227 -2.07 -21.34 -4.22
C ASP A 227 -1.61 -22.56 -3.40
N THR A 228 -0.84 -22.35 -2.32
CA THR A 228 -0.41 -23.43 -1.41
C THR A 228 -1.62 -24.20 -0.87
N PRO A 229 -1.60 -25.55 -0.86
CA PRO A 229 -2.71 -26.35 -0.33
C PRO A 229 -3.11 -25.95 1.10
N GLY A 230 -4.43 -25.83 1.32
CA GLY A 230 -5.00 -25.37 2.59
C GLY A 230 -5.13 -23.85 2.72
N LEU A 231 -4.53 -23.06 1.82
CA LEU A 231 -4.65 -21.62 1.80
C LEU A 231 -5.89 -21.21 0.99
N ARG A 232 -6.78 -20.42 1.59
CA ARG A 232 -7.96 -19.89 0.91
C ARG A 232 -8.26 -18.44 1.28
N TYR A 233 -8.88 -17.74 0.35
CA TYR A 233 -9.22 -16.33 0.46
C TYR A 233 -10.73 -16.16 0.51
N ILE A 234 -11.21 -15.24 1.33
CA ILE A 234 -12.60 -14.79 1.32
C ILE A 234 -12.57 -13.34 0.88
N ALA A 235 -12.90 -13.09 -0.39
CA ALA A 235 -12.94 -11.75 -0.95
C ALA A 235 -14.17 -11.00 -0.44
N ARG A 236 -14.01 -9.71 -0.17
CA ARG A 236 -15.15 -8.80 0.02
C ARG A 236 -15.96 -8.66 -1.28
N GLU A 237 -17.13 -8.04 -1.18
CA GLU A 237 -17.92 -7.64 -2.35
C GLU A 237 -17.08 -6.82 -3.35
N PRO A 238 -17.11 -7.14 -4.66
CA PRO A 238 -16.45 -6.34 -5.70
C PRO A 238 -16.95 -4.91 -5.76
N LEU A 239 -16.05 -3.95 -5.98
CA LEU A 239 -16.43 -2.55 -6.22
C LEU A 239 -16.29 -2.16 -7.71
N ASP A 240 -15.71 -3.03 -8.52
CA ASP A 240 -15.89 -3.00 -9.97
C ASP A 240 -17.19 -3.72 -10.31
N TYR A 241 -18.17 -2.96 -10.82
CA TYR A 241 -19.51 -3.46 -11.12
C TYR A 241 -19.66 -4.01 -12.53
N ASP A 242 -18.53 -4.22 -13.23
CA ASP A 242 -18.48 -4.57 -14.64
C ASP A 242 -19.27 -3.58 -15.53
N ARG A 243 -19.07 -2.30 -15.24
CA ARG A 243 -19.73 -1.17 -15.91
C ARG A 243 -18.72 -0.41 -16.79
N PRO A 244 -19.21 0.37 -17.77
CA PRO A 244 -18.34 1.16 -18.62
C PRO A 244 -17.40 2.06 -17.81
N ARG A 245 -16.15 2.20 -18.31
CA ARG A 245 -15.12 3.07 -17.69
C ARG A 245 -15.55 4.52 -17.61
N HIS A 246 -16.46 4.97 -18.48
CA HIS A 246 -17.01 6.32 -18.39
C HIS A 246 -17.78 6.55 -17.08
N ASP A 247 -18.56 5.55 -16.63
CA ASP A 247 -19.44 5.68 -15.47
C ASP A 247 -18.72 5.41 -14.15
N HIS A 248 -17.70 4.56 -14.18
CA HIS A 248 -16.90 4.16 -13.02
C HIS A 248 -15.39 4.24 -13.31
N PRO A 249 -14.88 5.44 -13.63
CA PRO A 249 -13.54 5.60 -14.20
C PRO A 249 -12.40 5.16 -13.28
N LEU A 250 -12.58 5.09 -11.97
CA LEU A 250 -11.55 4.60 -11.06
C LEU A 250 -11.82 3.15 -10.67
N ALA A 251 -13.04 2.87 -10.19
CA ALA A 251 -13.40 1.55 -9.69
C ALA A 251 -13.26 0.46 -10.76
N SER A 252 -13.61 0.75 -12.02
CA SER A 252 -13.51 -0.24 -13.11
C SER A 252 -12.08 -0.50 -13.61
N ARG A 253 -11.05 -0.04 -12.90
CA ARG A 253 -9.62 -0.15 -13.27
C ARG A 253 -8.72 -0.41 -12.07
N PHE A 254 -9.00 0.25 -10.95
CA PHE A 254 -8.07 0.34 -9.81
C PHE A 254 -8.60 -0.32 -8.54
N GLU A 255 -9.65 -1.14 -8.65
CA GLU A 255 -10.21 -1.89 -7.54
C GLU A 255 -9.25 -2.99 -7.09
N GLU A 256 -8.66 -2.81 -5.90
CA GLU A 256 -7.84 -3.84 -5.26
C GLU A 256 -8.71 -4.60 -4.25
N SER A 257 -9.06 -5.85 -4.57
CA SER A 257 -9.86 -6.70 -3.68
C SER A 257 -9.17 -6.96 -2.34
N ASP A 258 -9.93 -6.85 -1.25
CA ASP A 258 -9.46 -7.05 0.12
C ASP A 258 -9.97 -8.40 0.63
N CYS A 259 -9.06 -9.33 0.94
CA CYS A 259 -9.43 -10.69 1.31
C CYS A 259 -9.09 -11.04 2.76
N VAL A 260 -9.99 -11.76 3.43
CA VAL A 260 -9.61 -12.54 4.63
C VAL A 260 -8.80 -13.74 4.16
N VAL A 261 -7.72 -14.05 4.86
CA VAL A 261 -6.86 -15.21 4.58
C VAL A 261 -7.14 -16.29 5.60
N VAL A 262 -7.42 -17.50 5.14
CA VAL A 262 -7.64 -18.67 6.00
C VAL A 262 -6.57 -19.71 5.70
N PHE A 263 -5.91 -20.16 6.75
CA PHE A 263 -4.94 -21.24 6.75
C PHE A 263 -5.61 -22.47 7.33
N ASP A 264 -5.85 -23.47 6.48
CA ASP A 264 -6.41 -24.76 6.85
C ASP A 264 -5.32 -25.83 6.78
N ASP A 265 -4.53 -25.93 7.86
CA ASP A 265 -3.36 -26.81 7.95
C ASP A 265 -2.37 -26.63 6.80
N VAL A 266 -1.99 -25.38 6.56
CA VAL A 266 -1.00 -25.01 5.53
C VAL A 266 0.40 -25.39 6.02
N HIS A 267 1.06 -26.31 5.32
CA HIS A 267 2.46 -26.64 5.58
C HIS A 267 3.37 -25.58 4.94
N VAL A 268 4.29 -25.05 5.75
CA VAL A 268 5.27 -24.04 5.36
C VAL A 268 6.65 -24.65 5.57
N PRO A 269 7.44 -24.83 4.51
CA PRO A 269 8.71 -25.50 4.63
C PRO A 269 9.78 -24.57 5.22
N PHE A 270 10.77 -25.11 5.93
CA PHE A 270 11.72 -24.30 6.71
C PHE A 270 12.51 -23.30 5.87
N GLU A 271 12.82 -23.59 4.60
CA GLU A 271 13.50 -22.68 3.68
C GLU A 271 12.71 -21.42 3.32
N ARG A 272 11.41 -21.41 3.64
CA ARG A 272 10.49 -20.27 3.47
C ARG A 272 10.24 -19.50 4.77
N CYS A 273 10.76 -19.98 5.90
CA CYS A 273 10.64 -19.32 7.19
C CYS A 273 11.76 -18.31 7.42
N PHE A 274 11.41 -17.13 7.94
CA PHE A 274 12.32 -16.05 8.29
C PHE A 274 12.37 -15.82 9.80
N ALA A 275 11.30 -16.13 10.53
CA ALA A 275 11.30 -16.11 11.99
C ALA A 275 10.28 -17.13 12.50
N LEU A 276 10.60 -17.84 13.59
CA LEU A 276 9.71 -18.80 14.23
C LEU A 276 9.86 -18.75 15.75
N GLY A 277 8.75 -18.55 16.45
CA GLY A 277 8.65 -18.73 17.89
C GLY A 277 9.32 -17.66 18.76
N ASP A 278 9.78 -16.55 18.18
CA ASP A 278 10.44 -15.46 18.89
C ASP A 278 9.63 -14.16 18.78
N ALA A 279 8.90 -13.84 19.85
CA ALA A 279 8.05 -12.66 19.93
C ALA A 279 8.86 -11.36 20.00
N GLU A 280 10.01 -11.37 20.69
CA GLU A 280 10.85 -10.18 20.84
C GLU A 280 11.53 -9.83 19.53
N LEU A 281 12.02 -10.83 18.80
CA LEU A 281 12.51 -10.64 17.44
C LEU A 281 11.38 -10.14 16.53
N CYS A 282 10.20 -10.77 16.53
CA CYS A 282 9.07 -10.31 15.71
C CYS A 282 8.66 -8.85 16.01
N ASN A 283 8.82 -8.38 17.24
CA ASN A 283 8.58 -7.00 17.63
C ASN A 283 9.58 -6.01 16.98
N GLY A 284 10.80 -6.45 16.68
CA GLY A 284 11.83 -5.66 15.99
C GLY A 284 11.73 -5.69 14.45
N PHE A 285 10.94 -6.62 13.88
CA PHE A 285 10.92 -6.97 12.45
C PHE A 285 10.93 -5.80 11.48
N TYR A 286 10.19 -4.72 11.78
CA TYR A 286 10.09 -3.56 10.90
C TYR A 286 11.06 -2.43 11.24
N SER A 287 11.24 -2.13 12.52
CA SER A 287 12.02 -0.98 12.97
C SER A 287 13.52 -1.27 12.96
N GLN A 288 13.93 -2.49 13.31
CA GLN A 288 15.35 -2.87 13.39
C GLN A 288 15.92 -3.33 12.05
N THR A 289 15.08 -3.61 11.04
CA THR A 289 15.52 -3.96 9.67
C THR A 289 15.43 -2.77 8.69
N SER A 290 14.96 -1.60 9.16
CA SER A 290 14.61 -0.45 8.33
C SER A 290 13.51 -0.71 7.28
N SER A 291 12.84 -1.87 7.30
CA SER A 291 11.78 -2.21 6.34
C SER A 291 10.65 -1.18 6.31
N VAL A 292 10.21 -0.70 7.48
CA VAL A 292 9.16 0.34 7.56
C VAL A 292 9.59 1.65 6.90
N VAL A 293 10.88 1.97 6.90
CA VAL A 293 11.40 3.22 6.34
C VAL A 293 11.28 3.17 4.82
N HIS A 294 11.77 2.10 4.19
CA HIS A 294 11.70 1.93 2.74
C HIS A 294 10.26 1.73 2.24
N MET A 295 9.41 1.03 2.99
CA MET A 295 7.97 0.97 2.71
C MET A 295 7.34 2.37 2.76
N THR A 296 7.69 3.19 3.76
CA THR A 296 7.13 4.54 3.90
C THR A 296 7.62 5.47 2.79
N HIS A 297 8.86 5.32 2.31
CA HIS A 297 9.36 6.08 1.15
C HIS A 297 8.51 5.83 -0.11
N GLN A 298 8.17 4.57 -0.40
CA GLN A 298 7.24 4.21 -1.48
C GLN A 298 5.84 4.81 -1.22
N VAL A 299 5.32 4.65 0.00
CA VAL A 299 3.96 5.11 0.32
C VAL A 299 3.82 6.62 0.21
N VAL A 300 4.78 7.39 0.71
CA VAL A 300 4.74 8.87 0.63
C VAL A 300 4.86 9.33 -0.83
N THR A 301 5.62 8.62 -1.66
CA THR A 301 5.66 8.89 -3.10
C THR A 301 4.29 8.63 -3.75
N ARG A 302 3.65 7.51 -3.43
CA ARG A 302 2.34 7.13 -3.94
C ARG A 302 1.22 8.06 -3.47
N THR A 303 1.26 8.52 -2.22
CA THR A 303 0.29 9.50 -1.70
C THR A 303 0.54 10.90 -2.26
N THR A 304 1.78 11.25 -2.61
CA THR A 304 2.10 12.47 -3.36
C THR A 304 1.41 12.44 -4.73
N ALA A 305 1.56 11.36 -5.49
CA ALA A 305 0.87 11.18 -6.79
C ALA A 305 -0.67 11.26 -6.65
N LYS A 306 -1.23 10.63 -5.61
CA LYS A 306 -2.67 10.75 -5.33
C LYS A 306 -3.09 12.20 -5.05
N THR A 307 -2.28 12.95 -4.30
CA THR A 307 -2.58 14.35 -3.98
C THR A 307 -2.49 15.24 -5.22
N GLU A 308 -1.55 14.99 -6.13
CA GLU A 308 -1.46 15.68 -7.43
C GLU A 308 -2.70 15.43 -8.28
N TYR A 309 -3.16 14.17 -8.34
CA TYR A 309 -4.42 13.82 -9.00
C TYR A 309 -5.62 14.57 -8.41
N ILE A 310 -5.75 14.57 -7.08
CA ILE A 310 -6.85 15.28 -6.39
C ILE A 310 -6.81 16.77 -6.67
N LEU A 311 -5.61 17.38 -6.65
CA LEU A 311 -5.44 18.80 -6.96
C LEU A 311 -5.89 19.11 -8.39
N GLY A 312 -5.44 18.33 -9.38
CA GLY A 312 -5.89 18.50 -10.76
C GLY A 312 -7.41 18.33 -10.91
N LEU A 313 -7.99 17.33 -10.23
CA LEU A 313 -9.43 17.07 -10.28
C LEU A 313 -10.26 18.20 -9.67
N VAL A 314 -9.85 18.74 -8.51
CA VAL A 314 -10.60 19.83 -7.88
C VAL A 314 -10.51 21.10 -8.71
N THR A 315 -9.35 21.40 -9.30
CA THR A 315 -9.18 22.55 -10.20
C THR A 315 -10.09 22.44 -11.42
N LEU A 316 -10.09 21.30 -12.11
CA LEU A 316 -11.00 21.06 -13.24
C LEU A 316 -12.47 21.19 -12.85
N LEU A 317 -12.84 20.67 -11.67
CA LEU A 317 -14.20 20.81 -11.15
C LEU A 317 -14.59 22.27 -10.94
N THR A 318 -13.73 23.07 -10.28
CA THR A 318 -14.03 24.45 -9.94
C THR A 318 -14.03 25.38 -11.15
N GLU A 319 -13.15 25.13 -12.11
CA GLU A 319 -13.14 25.81 -13.41
C GLU A 319 -14.40 25.49 -14.21
N ALA A 320 -14.77 24.21 -14.30
CA ALA A 320 -15.93 23.76 -15.08
C ALA A 320 -17.21 24.48 -14.66
N ILE A 321 -17.46 24.62 -13.35
CA ILE A 321 -18.66 25.28 -12.82
C ILE A 321 -18.47 26.76 -12.49
N GLY A 322 -17.29 27.33 -12.77
CA GLY A 322 -17.02 28.77 -12.64
C GLY A 322 -17.09 29.30 -11.21
N ILE A 323 -16.53 28.58 -10.24
CA ILE A 323 -16.59 28.93 -8.80
C ILE A 323 -15.24 29.24 -8.15
N GLU A 324 -14.13 29.08 -8.86
CA GLU A 324 -12.79 29.23 -8.29
C GLU A 324 -12.50 30.61 -7.70
N GLN A 325 -13.14 31.67 -8.21
CA GLN A 325 -12.98 33.04 -7.71
C GLN A 325 -13.47 33.24 -6.26
N PHE A 326 -14.26 32.33 -5.72
CA PHE A 326 -14.79 32.47 -4.36
C PHE A 326 -13.75 32.09 -3.30
N GLN A 327 -13.52 32.97 -2.33
CA GLN A 327 -12.47 32.80 -1.32
C GLN A 327 -12.57 31.48 -0.54
N HIS A 328 -13.78 31.03 -0.21
CA HIS A 328 -13.99 29.77 0.50
C HIS A 328 -13.69 28.52 -0.35
N VAL A 329 -13.67 28.65 -1.68
CA VAL A 329 -13.24 27.60 -2.62
C VAL A 329 -11.71 27.62 -2.71
N GLN A 330 -11.11 28.80 -2.83
CA GLN A 330 -9.65 28.97 -2.83
C GLN A 330 -9.01 28.46 -1.54
N GLU A 331 -9.66 28.64 -0.39
CA GLU A 331 -9.23 28.09 0.89
C GLU A 331 -9.17 26.55 0.86
N ASP A 332 -10.21 25.88 0.33
CA ASP A 332 -10.22 24.42 0.20
C ASP A 332 -9.13 23.93 -0.79
N ILE A 333 -8.93 24.62 -1.91
CA ILE A 333 -7.87 24.29 -2.87
C ILE A 333 -6.49 24.49 -2.22
N ALA A 334 -6.30 25.57 -1.46
CA ALA A 334 -5.07 25.85 -0.75
C ALA A 334 -4.73 24.78 0.30
N GLU A 335 -5.73 24.16 0.93
CA GLU A 335 -5.54 23.01 1.83
C GLU A 335 -4.91 21.81 1.09
N ILE A 336 -5.35 21.53 -0.14
CA ILE A 336 -4.80 20.45 -0.99
C ILE A 336 -3.39 20.79 -1.47
N ILE A 337 -3.16 22.03 -1.94
CA ILE A 337 -1.83 22.51 -2.34
C ILE A 337 -0.84 22.41 -1.18
N THR A 338 -1.23 22.88 0.00
CA THR A 338 -0.39 22.82 1.20
C THR A 338 -0.04 21.38 1.57
N THR A 339 -1.00 20.46 1.44
CA THR A 339 -0.76 19.04 1.67
C THR A 339 0.26 18.49 0.66
N LEU A 340 0.11 18.80 -0.63
CA LEU A 340 1.03 18.37 -1.68
C LEU A 340 2.47 18.83 -1.41
N GLU A 341 2.65 20.13 -1.15
CA GLU A 341 3.98 20.69 -0.91
C GLU A 341 4.59 20.16 0.38
N THR A 342 3.77 19.86 1.40
CA THR A 342 4.23 19.21 2.63
C THR A 342 4.78 17.80 2.36
N LEU A 343 4.11 16.99 1.55
CA LEU A 343 4.59 15.65 1.19
C LEU A 343 5.90 15.71 0.37
N ARG A 344 5.99 16.65 -0.57
CA ARG A 344 7.21 16.91 -1.35
C ARG A 344 8.38 17.32 -0.44
N ALA A 345 8.12 18.19 0.53
CA ALA A 345 9.12 18.59 1.52
C ALA A 345 9.59 17.41 2.37
N PHE A 346 8.67 16.55 2.84
CA PHE A 346 9.04 15.36 3.61
C PHE A 346 9.88 14.37 2.82
N LEU A 347 9.54 14.10 1.55
CA LEU A 347 10.36 13.25 0.68
C LEU A 347 11.75 13.83 0.46
N ARG A 348 11.83 15.14 0.18
CA ARG A 348 13.11 15.81 -0.05
C ARG A 348 14.00 15.78 1.19
N ALA A 349 13.45 16.08 2.36
CA ALA A 349 14.19 16.02 3.62
C ALA A 349 14.63 14.57 3.94
N ALA A 350 13.75 13.59 3.74
CA ALA A 350 14.08 12.18 3.96
C ALA A 350 15.25 11.71 3.07
N GLU A 351 15.29 12.13 1.81
CA GLU A 351 16.39 11.78 0.89
C GLU A 351 17.67 12.57 1.15
N ALA A 352 17.56 13.86 1.52
CA ALA A 352 18.71 14.73 1.78
C ALA A 352 19.45 14.35 3.06
N ASP A 353 18.71 13.95 4.10
CA ASP A 353 19.23 13.56 5.40
C ASP A 353 19.41 12.04 5.53
N ALA A 354 19.48 11.32 4.40
CA ALA A 354 19.63 9.87 4.40
C ALA A 354 20.99 9.44 4.98
N GLU A 355 20.99 8.35 5.74
CA GLU A 355 22.18 7.82 6.41
C GLU A 355 22.36 6.34 6.10
N VAL A 356 23.61 5.87 6.14
CA VAL A 356 23.91 4.45 6.01
C VAL A 356 23.54 3.75 7.30
N ASN A 357 22.62 2.78 7.24
CA ASN A 357 22.21 2.00 8.40
C ASN A 357 23.25 0.92 8.77
N GLU A 358 23.03 0.19 9.86
CA GLU A 358 23.94 -0.85 10.35
C GLU A 358 24.18 -2.01 9.36
N TYR A 359 23.30 -2.19 8.37
CA TYR A 359 23.42 -3.20 7.30
C TYR A 359 24.05 -2.63 6.01
N GLY A 360 24.61 -1.43 6.07
CA GLY A 360 25.29 -0.76 4.97
C GLY A 360 24.35 -0.15 3.91
N VAL A 361 23.03 -0.15 4.12
CA VAL A 361 22.06 0.41 3.18
C VAL A 361 21.92 1.91 3.41
N LEU A 362 21.94 2.72 2.35
CA LEU A 362 21.59 4.13 2.46
C LEU A 362 20.08 4.27 2.67
N THR A 363 19.67 4.57 3.90
CA THR A 363 18.28 4.58 4.33
C THR A 363 17.78 6.03 4.46
N PRO A 364 16.61 6.39 3.88
CA PRO A 364 16.04 7.72 4.04
C PRO A 364 15.81 8.08 5.51
N ALA A 365 15.94 9.37 5.87
CA ALA A 365 15.70 9.80 7.23
C ALA A 365 14.28 9.44 7.69
N TRP A 366 14.19 8.81 8.86
CA TRP A 366 12.91 8.31 9.36
C TRP A 366 11.97 9.42 9.82
N ALA A 367 12.49 10.50 10.42
CA ALA A 367 11.64 11.52 11.04
C ALA A 367 10.67 12.21 10.05
N PRO A 368 11.09 12.68 8.86
CA PRO A 368 10.17 13.24 7.86
C PRO A 368 9.14 12.21 7.36
N LEU A 369 9.57 10.97 7.11
CA LEU A 369 8.68 9.90 6.65
C LEU A 369 7.64 9.51 7.71
N ASN A 370 8.05 9.41 8.98
CA ASN A 370 7.14 9.09 10.08
C ASN A 370 6.14 10.24 10.33
N ALA A 371 6.56 11.49 10.14
CA ALA A 371 5.66 12.64 10.18
C ALA A 371 4.59 12.55 9.07
N ALA A 372 5.00 12.29 7.82
CA ALA A 372 4.09 12.08 6.69
C ALA A 372 3.08 10.95 6.98
N ARG A 373 3.56 9.83 7.50
CA ARG A 373 2.76 8.66 7.88
C ARG A 373 1.68 8.97 8.93
N ASN A 374 1.94 9.87 9.87
CA ASN A 374 0.97 10.24 10.91
C ASN A 374 0.04 11.40 10.49
N LEU A 375 0.48 12.21 9.52
CA LEU A 375 -0.26 13.38 9.04
C LEU A 375 -1.27 13.02 7.95
N TYR A 376 -0.82 12.31 6.92
CA TYR A 376 -1.61 12.04 5.71
C TYR A 376 -2.96 11.34 5.96
N PRO A 377 -3.09 10.35 6.87
CA PRO A 377 -4.37 9.70 7.16
C PRO A 377 -5.51 10.68 7.49
N LYS A 378 -5.18 11.75 8.22
CA LYS A 378 -6.14 12.78 8.63
C LYS A 378 -6.45 13.74 7.48
N LEU A 379 -5.41 14.18 6.77
CA LEU A 379 -5.56 15.11 5.64
C LEU A 379 -6.32 14.46 4.48
N TYR A 380 -6.11 13.18 4.19
CA TYR A 380 -6.82 12.50 3.11
C TYR A 380 -8.34 12.51 3.31
N GLN A 381 -8.85 12.50 4.54
CA GLN A 381 -10.30 12.57 4.79
C GLN A 381 -10.92 13.88 4.30
N ARG A 382 -10.11 14.95 4.20
CA ARG A 382 -10.52 16.25 3.71
C ARG A 382 -10.72 16.26 2.20
N PHE A 383 -9.97 15.46 1.44
CA PHE A 383 -10.04 15.49 -0.02
C PHE A 383 -11.42 15.06 -0.56
N PRO A 384 -11.99 13.89 -0.20
CA PRO A 384 -13.36 13.58 -0.58
C PRO A 384 -14.38 14.57 -0.03
N GLN A 385 -14.13 15.16 1.15
CA GLN A 385 -15.03 16.15 1.74
C GLN A 385 -15.07 17.45 0.91
N ILE A 386 -13.93 17.93 0.45
CA ILE A 386 -13.80 19.11 -0.42
C ILE A 386 -14.49 18.85 -1.75
N LEU A 387 -14.22 17.71 -2.41
CA LEU A 387 -14.87 17.35 -3.67
C LEU A 387 -16.41 17.28 -3.53
N ARG A 388 -16.92 16.69 -2.43
CA ARG A 388 -18.37 16.68 -2.15
C ARG A 388 -18.93 18.07 -1.88
N LYS A 389 -18.20 18.92 -1.15
CA LYS A 389 -18.59 20.30 -0.87
C LYS A 389 -18.73 21.11 -2.16
N LEU A 390 -17.75 21.01 -3.06
CA LEU A 390 -17.69 21.80 -4.29
C LEU A 390 -18.57 21.23 -5.42
N GLY A 391 -18.70 19.90 -5.52
CA GLY A 391 -19.56 19.26 -6.51
C GLY A 391 -21.04 19.19 -6.11
N ALA A 392 -21.34 19.22 -4.80
CA ALA A 392 -22.67 19.29 -4.21
C ALA A 392 -23.72 18.36 -4.89
N SER A 393 -24.92 18.88 -5.17
CA SER A 393 -26.02 18.13 -5.81
C SER A 393 -25.70 17.70 -7.25
N GLY A 394 -24.71 18.33 -7.91
CA GLY A 394 -24.27 17.92 -9.23
C GLY A 394 -23.72 16.49 -9.27
N LEU A 395 -23.24 15.99 -8.13
CA LEU A 395 -22.78 14.62 -7.96
C LEU A 395 -23.91 13.63 -7.66
N MET A 396 -25.11 14.09 -7.32
CA MET A 396 -26.26 13.21 -7.08
C MET A 396 -26.99 12.87 -8.39
N ALA A 397 -27.11 13.84 -9.28
CA ALA A 397 -27.86 13.74 -10.53
C ALA A 397 -26.91 13.60 -11.74
N THR A 398 -26.12 12.52 -11.77
CA THR A 398 -25.16 12.26 -12.85
C THR A 398 -25.66 11.10 -13.74
N PRO A 399 -26.06 11.35 -15.01
CA PRO A 399 -26.43 10.31 -15.97
C PRO A 399 -25.27 9.39 -16.35
N THR A 400 -25.56 8.30 -17.05
CA THR A 400 -24.58 7.33 -17.56
C THR A 400 -24.09 7.70 -18.96
N GLU A 401 -23.04 7.03 -19.43
CA GLU A 401 -22.53 7.16 -20.80
C GLU A 401 -23.63 6.94 -21.85
N LEU A 402 -24.49 5.94 -21.62
CA LEU A 402 -25.56 5.60 -22.54
C LEU A 402 -26.64 6.68 -22.63
N ASP A 403 -26.85 7.44 -21.56
CA ASP A 403 -27.83 8.54 -21.56
C ASP A 403 -27.37 9.70 -22.44
N ILE A 404 -26.05 9.95 -22.52
CA ILE A 404 -25.43 11.02 -23.32
C ILE A 404 -25.78 10.88 -24.81
N THR A 405 -25.84 9.65 -25.32
CA THR A 405 -26.20 9.36 -26.73
C THR A 405 -27.66 8.88 -26.88
N GLY A 406 -28.41 8.83 -25.79
CA GLY A 406 -29.75 8.26 -25.73
C GLY A 406 -30.86 9.28 -26.00
N PRO A 407 -32.12 8.92 -25.69
CA PRO A 407 -33.27 9.83 -25.84
C PRO A 407 -33.15 11.13 -25.03
N ALA A 408 -32.36 11.13 -23.95
CA ALA A 408 -32.11 12.29 -23.11
C ALA A 408 -30.95 13.18 -23.59
N ALA A 409 -30.29 12.85 -24.71
CA ALA A 409 -29.09 13.56 -25.17
C ALA A 409 -29.29 15.08 -25.29
N ALA A 410 -30.41 15.51 -25.86
CA ALA A 410 -30.73 16.93 -26.01
C ALA A 410 -30.93 17.64 -24.65
N ASP A 411 -31.55 16.96 -23.68
CA ASP A 411 -31.75 17.49 -22.33
C ASP A 411 -30.43 17.53 -21.55
N ILE A 412 -29.56 16.54 -21.72
CA ILE A 412 -28.22 16.54 -21.12
C ILE A 412 -27.41 17.71 -21.66
N GLU A 413 -27.42 17.91 -22.97
CA GLU A 413 -26.69 19.02 -23.60
C GLU A 413 -27.21 20.38 -23.13
N ALA A 414 -28.53 20.53 -23.00
CA ALA A 414 -29.14 21.79 -22.58
C ALA A 414 -28.99 22.07 -21.08
N TYR A 415 -29.25 21.08 -20.22
CA TYR A 415 -29.44 21.27 -18.77
C TYR A 415 -28.29 20.79 -17.91
N LEU A 416 -27.40 19.95 -18.45
CA LEU A 416 -26.21 19.46 -17.74
C LEU A 416 -24.92 20.03 -18.32
N GLN A 417 -24.95 21.14 -19.05
CA GLN A 417 -23.73 21.90 -19.36
C GLN A 417 -23.16 22.61 -18.12
N SER A 418 -22.01 23.24 -18.26
CA SER A 418 -21.37 24.03 -17.21
C SER A 418 -20.83 25.35 -17.78
N ALA A 419 -20.11 26.13 -16.97
CA ALA A 419 -19.55 27.41 -17.42
C ALA A 419 -18.56 27.23 -18.58
N THR A 420 -17.87 26.09 -18.67
CA THR A 420 -16.84 25.86 -19.69
C THR A 420 -16.98 24.55 -20.48
N LEU A 421 -17.90 23.66 -20.11
CA LEU A 421 -18.06 22.33 -20.72
C LEU A 421 -19.49 22.10 -21.24
N THR A 422 -19.58 21.35 -22.35
CA THR A 422 -20.85 20.78 -22.86
C THR A 422 -21.50 19.83 -21.86
N GLY A 423 -22.75 19.42 -22.13
CA GLY A 423 -23.47 18.49 -21.27
C GLY A 423 -22.73 17.17 -21.10
N ALA A 424 -22.32 16.58 -22.22
CA ALA A 424 -21.56 15.32 -22.25
C ALA A 424 -20.23 15.41 -21.49
N GLU A 425 -19.45 16.47 -21.72
CA GLU A 425 -18.14 16.66 -21.10
C GLU A 425 -18.26 16.87 -19.58
N ARG A 426 -19.26 17.65 -19.14
CA ARG A 426 -19.51 17.82 -17.70
C ARG A 426 -19.89 16.50 -17.05
N VAL A 427 -20.76 15.69 -17.66
CA VAL A 427 -21.14 14.37 -17.11
C VAL A 427 -19.90 13.49 -16.93
N LYS A 428 -18.99 13.46 -17.91
CA LYS A 428 -17.73 12.72 -17.82
C LYS A 428 -16.85 13.17 -16.64
N LEU A 429 -16.66 14.48 -16.46
CA LEU A 429 -15.91 15.02 -15.32
C LEU A 429 -16.59 14.69 -13.99
N PHE A 430 -17.91 14.87 -13.91
CA PHE A 430 -18.67 14.64 -12.67
C PHE A 430 -18.72 13.15 -12.29
N ARG A 431 -18.68 12.22 -13.26
CA ARG A 431 -18.51 10.78 -12.98
C ARG A 431 -17.15 10.48 -12.34
N LEU A 432 -16.08 11.13 -12.79
CA LEU A 432 -14.76 11.01 -12.16
C LEU A 432 -14.74 11.57 -10.74
N VAL A 433 -15.33 12.75 -10.53
CA VAL A 433 -15.46 13.34 -9.19
C VAL A 433 -16.27 12.43 -8.28
N TRP A 434 -17.41 11.92 -8.75
CA TRP A 434 -18.27 11.01 -8.01
C TRP A 434 -17.53 9.73 -7.59
N ASP A 435 -16.81 9.10 -8.52
CA ASP A 435 -16.06 7.87 -8.25
C ASP A 435 -14.83 8.10 -7.35
N THR A 436 -14.42 9.36 -7.18
CA THR A 436 -13.35 9.77 -6.27
C THR A 436 -13.83 10.07 -4.85
N CYS A 437 -15.12 10.40 -4.65
CA CYS A 437 -15.58 10.88 -3.33
C CYS A 437 -16.94 10.37 -2.82
N ILE A 438 -17.73 9.66 -3.63
CA ILE A 438 -19.06 9.15 -3.22
C ILE A 438 -19.17 7.63 -3.39
N SER A 439 -18.56 7.05 -4.42
CA SER A 439 -18.69 5.61 -4.70
C SER A 439 -18.22 4.72 -3.55
N ALA A 440 -18.65 3.45 -3.55
CA ALA A 440 -18.14 2.47 -2.59
C ALA A 440 -16.62 2.30 -2.72
N PHE A 441 -16.07 2.38 -3.94
CA PHE A 441 -14.63 2.43 -4.19
C PHE A 441 -13.96 3.59 -3.46
N SER A 442 -14.48 4.82 -3.60
CA SER A 442 -13.91 5.98 -2.91
C SER A 442 -13.99 5.87 -1.38
N SER A 443 -15.06 5.28 -0.86
CA SER A 443 -15.24 5.05 0.57
C SER A 443 -14.24 4.03 1.10
N ARG A 444 -13.99 2.95 0.34
CA ARG A 444 -12.90 2.00 0.61
C ARG A 444 -11.54 2.70 0.59
N GLN A 445 -11.28 3.58 -0.38
CA GLN A 445 -10.04 4.35 -0.45
C GLN A 445 -9.86 5.26 0.79
N ALA A 446 -10.92 5.93 1.24
CA ALA A 446 -10.88 6.76 2.46
C ALA A 446 -10.55 5.95 3.71
N LEU A 447 -11.17 4.77 3.88
CA LEU A 447 -10.87 3.86 4.98
C LEU A 447 -9.44 3.32 4.89
N TYR A 448 -9.02 2.94 3.68
CA TYR A 448 -7.69 2.41 3.38
C TYR A 448 -6.60 3.40 3.78
N GLU A 449 -6.68 4.65 3.34
CA GLU A 449 -5.66 5.66 3.68
C GLU A 449 -5.67 6.02 5.16
N TYR A 450 -6.82 5.95 5.82
CA TYR A 450 -6.91 6.23 7.25
C TYR A 450 -6.20 5.17 8.11
N TYR A 451 -6.30 3.90 7.71
CA TYR A 451 -5.78 2.76 8.48
C TYR A 451 -4.57 2.05 7.84
N PHE A 452 -4.02 2.57 6.73
CA PHE A 452 -2.99 1.91 5.92
C PHE A 452 -1.86 1.30 6.77
N PHE A 453 -1.29 2.10 7.68
CA PHE A 453 -0.17 1.70 8.53
C PHE A 453 -0.60 1.15 9.91
N GLY A 454 -1.89 1.28 10.24
CA GLY A 454 -2.45 0.95 11.53
C GLY A 454 -3.40 2.02 12.06
N ASP A 455 -3.99 1.75 13.22
CA ASP A 455 -4.87 2.68 13.93
C ASP A 455 -4.15 4.01 14.27
N PRO A 456 -4.65 5.18 13.82
CA PRO A 456 -3.95 6.46 14.03
C PRO A 456 -3.68 6.83 15.49
N VAL A 457 -4.50 6.37 16.44
CA VAL A 457 -4.29 6.63 17.87
C VAL A 457 -3.11 5.81 18.40
N ARG A 458 -3.04 4.52 18.06
CA ARG A 458 -1.88 3.67 18.37
C ARG A 458 -0.62 4.18 17.69
N MET A 459 -0.72 4.62 16.44
CA MET A 459 0.39 5.20 15.68
C MET A 459 0.93 6.48 16.34
N ALA A 460 0.06 7.37 16.80
CA ALA A 460 0.46 8.56 17.55
C ALA A 460 1.18 8.19 18.86
N GLY A 461 0.68 7.19 19.59
CA GLY A 461 1.35 6.68 20.79
C GLY A 461 2.73 6.10 20.50
N ALA A 462 2.88 5.33 19.42
CA ALA A 462 4.17 4.82 18.97
C ALA A 462 5.12 5.95 18.55
N TYR A 463 4.60 6.99 17.88
CA TYR A 463 5.38 8.14 17.43
C TYR A 463 5.96 8.94 18.61
N VAL A 464 5.14 9.22 19.63
CA VAL A 464 5.61 9.90 20.86
C VAL A 464 6.70 9.09 21.57
N LYS A 465 6.56 7.76 21.62
CA LYS A 465 7.54 6.87 22.26
C LYS A 465 8.86 6.80 21.50
N SER A 466 8.83 6.92 20.18
CA SER A 466 10.01 6.76 19.32
C SER A 466 10.79 8.06 19.10
N TYR A 467 10.27 9.23 19.50
CA TYR A 467 10.88 10.51 19.20
C TYR A 467 11.73 10.97 20.38
N ASP A 468 13.01 11.24 20.15
CA ASP A 468 13.90 11.78 21.19
C ASP A 468 13.52 13.24 21.48
N ARG A 469 13.09 13.47 22.72
CA ARG A 469 12.66 14.78 23.21
C ARG A 469 13.63 15.38 24.22
N GLU A 470 14.66 14.64 24.63
CA GLU A 470 15.58 15.10 25.67
C GLU A 470 16.39 16.34 25.26
N PRO A 471 16.89 16.48 24.01
CA PRO A 471 17.59 17.70 23.61
C PRO A 471 16.72 18.97 23.73
N TYR A 472 15.43 18.88 23.39
CA TYR A 472 14.51 20.01 23.49
C TYR A 472 14.11 20.31 24.94
N LYS A 473 13.94 19.27 25.76
CA LYS A 473 13.73 19.43 27.21
C LYS A 473 14.93 20.09 27.87
N ALA A 474 16.14 19.65 27.55
CA ALA A 474 17.38 20.23 28.07
C ALA A 474 17.47 21.72 27.73
N LYS A 475 17.20 22.10 26.48
CA LYS A 475 17.19 23.52 26.06
C LYS A 475 16.22 24.39 26.89
N VAL A 476 15.02 23.89 27.18
CA VAL A 476 14.05 24.60 28.03
C VAL A 476 14.54 24.65 29.48
N GLN A 477 15.10 23.57 30.00
CA GLN A 477 15.65 23.51 31.35
C GLN A 477 16.82 24.48 31.54
N ASP A 478 17.70 24.59 30.56
CA ASP A 478 18.81 25.53 30.55
C ASP A 478 18.29 26.98 30.61
N PHE A 479 17.28 27.31 29.80
CA PHE A 479 16.64 28.63 29.83
C PHE A 479 16.01 28.95 31.20
N LEU A 480 15.33 27.98 31.82
CA LEU A 480 14.75 28.15 33.17
C LEU A 480 15.83 28.36 34.25
N ASN A 481 17.00 27.75 34.08
CA ASN A 481 18.10 27.80 35.05
C ASN A 481 18.99 29.05 34.92
N GLN A 482 18.82 29.87 33.89
CA GLN A 482 19.61 31.09 33.65
C GLN A 482 19.41 32.22 34.69
N ARG A 483 18.44 32.10 35.62
CA ARG A 483 18.29 33.02 36.77
C ARG A 483 19.02 32.51 38.02
N SER A 484 20.34 32.63 37.99
CA SER A 484 21.17 32.64 39.21
C SER A 484 22.44 33.50 39.11
N LEU A 485 22.70 34.16 37.97
CA LEU A 485 23.94 34.93 37.73
C LEU A 485 23.76 36.46 37.64
N GLU A 486 22.54 37.01 37.79
CA GLU A 486 22.29 38.47 37.75
C GLU A 486 21.99 39.07 39.14
N ARG A 487 22.36 38.39 40.24
CA ARG A 487 22.22 38.90 41.62
C ARG A 487 23.52 38.79 42.45
N SER A 488 24.68 39.01 41.84
CA SER A 488 25.95 39.23 42.55
C SER A 488 26.43 40.67 42.38
#